data_AF-K2L7S9-F1
#
_entry.id   AF-K2L7S9-F1
#
_cell.length_a   1.000
_cell.length_b   1.000
_cell.length_c   1.000
_cell.angle_alpha   90.00
_cell.angle_beta   90.00
_cell.angle_gamma   90.00
#
_symmetry.space_group_name_H-M   'P 1'
#
loop_
_entity.id
_entity.type
_entity.pdbx_description
1 polymer ?
#
loop_
_entity_poly.entity_id
_entity_poly.type
_entity_poly.pdbx_seq_one_letter_code
_entity_poly.pdbx_strand_id
1 'polypeptide(L)'
;MSDKSNNQGRAYEYAWCLALEQKLSVLKKVIVDKQNGFNACYRAYESLEKSLQERYLESAKQGVLLLLDCEPLLSEVIGSSQNEITLSLQKDKLGEIGDIRDILIYFDRFCIGLSIKHNHDAVKHSRLSKDLDFGKKWLGVGSVSKL
;
A
#
# COMPACT_ATOMS: atom_id res chain seq x y z
N MET A 1 15.55 -14.29 -1.35
CA MET A 1 15.03 -13.75 -0.08
C MET A 1 14.53 -14.94 0.74
N SER A 2 14.68 -14.95 2.07
CA SER A 2 14.09 -16.01 2.87
C SER A 2 12.58 -15.82 2.98
N ASP A 3 11.80 -16.91 3.03
CA ASP A 3 10.33 -16.86 3.14
C ASP A 3 9.87 -16.03 4.35
N LYS A 4 10.67 -16.02 5.42
CA LYS A 4 10.42 -15.23 6.64
C LYS A 4 10.44 -13.73 6.37
N SER A 5 11.37 -13.21 5.58
CA SER A 5 11.44 -11.77 5.28
C SER A 5 10.29 -11.32 4.39
N ASN A 6 9.86 -12.17 3.45
CA ASN A 6 8.75 -11.83 2.54
C ASN A 6 7.41 -11.82 3.29
N ASN A 7 7.21 -12.79 4.19
CA ASN A 7 5.98 -12.84 5.00
C ASN A 7 5.86 -11.68 5.98
N GLN A 8 6.96 -11.18 6.55
CA GLN A 8 6.91 -9.97 7.39
C GLN A 8 6.51 -8.72 6.60
N GLY A 9 7.01 -8.57 5.36
CA GLY A 9 6.59 -7.49 4.46
C GLY A 9 5.08 -7.52 4.18
N ARG A 10 4.59 -8.68 3.71
CA ARG A 10 3.16 -8.92 3.44
C ARG A 10 2.27 -8.73 4.66
N ALA A 11 2.73 -9.18 5.83
CA ALA A 11 1.99 -8.96 7.08
C ALA A 11 1.89 -7.47 7.42
N TYR A 12 2.96 -6.70 7.18
CA TYR A 12 2.93 -5.26 7.41
C TYR A 12 2.08 -4.51 6.38
N GLU A 13 2.08 -4.94 5.12
CA GLU A 13 1.15 -4.45 4.08
C GLU A 13 -0.32 -4.67 4.49
N TYR A 14 -0.65 -5.84 5.05
CA TYR A 14 -1.98 -6.09 5.60
C TYR A 14 -2.33 -5.16 6.76
N ALA A 15 -1.38 -4.93 7.69
CA ALA A 15 -1.58 -4.01 8.81
C ALA A 15 -1.88 -2.58 8.34
N TRP A 16 -1.21 -2.12 7.28
CA TRP A 16 -1.52 -0.84 6.61
C TRP A 16 -2.91 -0.83 5.99
N CYS A 17 -3.31 -1.89 5.28
CA CYS A 17 -4.67 -2.00 4.74
C CYS A 17 -5.74 -1.94 5.84
N LEU A 18 -5.51 -2.64 6.95
CA LEU A 18 -6.42 -2.65 8.10
C LEU A 18 -6.49 -1.26 8.78
N ALA A 19 -5.36 -0.58 8.95
CA ALA A 19 -5.32 0.76 9.53
C ALA A 19 -6.05 1.79 8.63
N LEU A 20 -5.86 1.70 7.31
CA LEU A 20 -6.57 2.54 6.34
C LEU A 20 -8.08 2.31 6.42
N GLU A 21 -8.51 1.04 6.38
CA GLU A 21 -9.93 0.68 6.49
C GLU A 21 -10.54 1.22 7.79
N GLN A 22 -9.89 0.98 8.94
CA GLN A 22 -10.37 1.47 10.24
C GLN A 22 -10.50 3.00 10.28
N LYS A 23 -9.52 3.73 9.75
CA LYS A 23 -9.50 5.19 9.81
C LYS A 23 -10.51 5.81 8.83
N LEU A 24 -10.58 5.29 7.60
CA LEU A 24 -11.39 5.86 6.53
C LEU A 24 -12.86 5.45 6.62
N SER A 25 -13.18 4.28 7.17
CA SER A 25 -14.57 3.80 7.30
C SER A 25 -15.43 4.66 8.23
N VAL A 26 -14.79 5.46 9.09
CA VAL A 26 -15.48 6.45 9.95
C VAL A 26 -16.00 7.64 9.12
N LEU A 27 -15.41 7.90 7.96
CA LEU A 27 -15.66 9.08 7.13
C LEU A 27 -16.42 8.74 5.84
N LYS A 28 -16.11 7.59 5.24
CA LYS A 28 -16.56 7.18 3.90
C LYS A 28 -16.83 5.69 3.86
N LYS A 29 -17.56 5.25 2.83
CA LYS A 29 -17.70 3.83 2.56
C LYS A 29 -16.35 3.30 2.05
N VAL A 30 -15.79 2.30 2.74
CA VAL A 30 -14.56 1.63 2.31
C VAL A 30 -14.89 0.22 1.85
N ILE A 31 -14.33 -0.16 0.71
CA ILE A 31 -14.38 -1.52 0.18
C ILE A 31 -12.95 -2.05 0.14
N VAL A 32 -12.71 -3.17 0.81
CA VAL A 32 -11.45 -3.91 0.68
C VAL A 32 -11.62 -4.97 -0.40
N ASP A 33 -10.87 -4.84 -1.49
CA ASP A 33 -10.81 -5.83 -2.54
C ASP A 33 -10.07 -7.07 -2.03
N LYS A 34 -10.84 -8.15 -1.81
CA LYS A 34 -10.33 -9.43 -1.32
C LYS A 34 -9.68 -10.29 -2.42
N GLN A 35 -9.61 -9.78 -3.65
CA GLN A 35 -8.87 -10.43 -4.72
C GLN A 35 -7.37 -10.18 -4.56
N ASN A 36 -6.60 -10.66 -5.54
CA ASN A 36 -5.18 -10.38 -5.67
C ASN A 36 -4.29 -10.80 -4.48
N GLY A 37 -3.55 -9.85 -3.90
CA GLY A 37 -2.57 -10.08 -2.84
C GLY A 37 -3.20 -10.26 -1.45
N PHE A 38 -4.50 -9.99 -1.30
CA PHE A 38 -5.18 -9.93 -0.01
C PHE A 38 -4.97 -11.21 0.83
N ASN A 39 -5.28 -12.38 0.28
CA ASN A 39 -5.21 -13.64 1.03
C ASN A 39 -3.78 -13.99 1.47
N ALA A 40 -2.76 -13.62 0.69
CA ALA A 40 -1.37 -13.87 1.06
C ALA A 40 -0.95 -12.96 2.22
N CYS A 41 -1.32 -11.69 2.18
CA CYS A 41 -1.04 -10.72 3.22
C CYS A 41 -1.80 -11.01 4.51
N TYR A 42 -3.08 -11.33 4.41
CA TYR A 42 -3.91 -11.76 5.53
C TYR A 42 -3.31 -12.98 6.25
N ARG A 43 -3.00 -14.05 5.52
CA ARG A 43 -2.39 -15.25 6.11
C ARG A 43 -1.04 -14.96 6.77
N ALA A 44 -0.23 -14.10 6.15
CA ALA A 44 1.05 -13.71 6.72
C ALA A 44 0.85 -12.95 8.05
N TYR A 45 -0.10 -12.01 8.10
CA TYR A 45 -0.43 -11.27 9.31
C TYR A 45 -1.00 -12.15 10.42
N GLU A 46 -1.97 -13.02 10.10
CA GLU A 46 -2.59 -13.95 11.05
C GLU A 46 -1.60 -14.98 11.61
N SER A 47 -0.50 -15.26 10.90
CA SER A 47 0.56 -16.15 11.38
C SER A 47 1.51 -15.51 12.40
N LEU A 48 1.42 -14.19 12.61
CA LEU A 48 2.25 -13.49 13.58
C LEU A 48 1.74 -13.67 15.01
N GLU A 49 2.65 -13.55 15.98
CA GLU A 49 2.26 -13.39 17.37
C GLU A 49 1.47 -12.10 17.58
N LYS A 50 0.48 -12.12 18.47
CA LYS A 50 -0.41 -10.98 18.76
C LYS A 50 0.36 -9.69 19.07
N SER A 51 1.43 -9.78 19.85
CA SER A 51 2.28 -8.63 20.20
C SER A 51 2.92 -7.97 18.97
N LEU A 52 3.23 -8.75 17.93
CA LEU A 52 3.80 -8.25 16.69
C LEU A 52 2.72 -7.70 15.75
N GLN A 53 1.54 -8.34 15.70
CA GLN A 53 0.35 -7.80 15.02
C GLN A 53 0.00 -6.40 15.55
N GLU A 54 -0.09 -6.26 16.88
CA GLU A 54 -0.35 -4.98 17.56
C GLU A 54 0.70 -3.94 17.19
N ARG A 55 1.99 -4.29 17.24
CA ARG A 55 3.08 -3.39 16.86
C ARG A 55 2.95 -2.91 15.41
N TYR A 56 2.64 -3.81 14.48
CA TYR A 56 2.49 -3.48 13.07
C TYR A 56 1.30 -2.55 12.85
N LEU A 57 0.17 -2.86 13.48
CA LEU A 57 -1.04 -2.07 13.37
C LEU A 57 -0.85 -0.67 13.96
N GLU A 58 -0.22 -0.54 15.14
CA GLU A 58 0.04 0.77 15.74
C GLU A 58 1.00 1.62 14.88
N SER A 59 2.06 1.02 14.33
CA SER A 59 2.94 1.70 13.38
C SER A 59 2.18 2.15 12.12
N ALA A 60 1.36 1.27 11.55
CA ALA A 60 0.55 1.58 10.37
C ALA A 60 -0.45 2.71 10.65
N LYS A 61 -1.10 2.74 11.81
CA LYS A 61 -2.02 3.82 12.20
C LYS A 61 -1.32 5.19 12.20
N GLN A 62 -0.11 5.29 12.74
CA GLN A 62 0.65 6.55 12.70
C GLN A 62 1.00 6.96 11.26
N GLY A 63 1.39 5.99 10.43
CA GLY A 63 1.65 6.25 9.01
C GLY A 63 0.40 6.70 8.24
N VAL A 64 -0.78 6.14 8.56
CA VAL A 64 -2.05 6.57 7.97
C VAL A 64 -2.41 8.00 8.37
N LEU A 65 -2.14 8.41 9.62
CA LEU A 65 -2.35 9.80 10.02
C LEU A 65 -1.50 10.76 9.18
N LEU A 66 -0.20 10.45 9.02
CA LEU A 66 0.68 11.23 8.16
C LEU A 66 0.19 11.26 6.70
N LEU A 67 -0.27 10.13 6.17
CA LEU A 67 -0.83 10.07 4.82
C LEU A 67 -2.03 11.02 4.67
N LEU A 68 -2.92 11.09 5.66
CA LEU A 68 -4.08 11.98 5.62
C LEU A 68 -3.70 13.45 5.77
N ASP A 69 -2.64 13.76 6.53
CA ASP A 69 -2.10 15.11 6.60
C ASP A 69 -1.52 15.55 5.24
N CYS A 70 -0.90 14.61 4.51
CA CYS A 70 -0.37 14.88 3.17
C CYS A 70 -1.44 14.91 2.08
N GLU A 71 -2.48 14.07 2.18
CA GLU A 71 -3.55 13.93 1.19
C GLU A 71 -4.93 14.05 1.82
N PRO A 72 -5.35 15.28 2.22
CA PRO A 72 -6.58 15.52 2.97
C PRO A 72 -7.84 15.10 2.21
N LEU A 73 -7.80 15.05 0.87
CA LEU A 73 -8.91 14.60 0.01
C LEU A 73 -9.38 13.17 0.33
N LEU A 74 -8.49 12.31 0.84
CA LEU A 74 -8.88 10.98 1.31
C LEU A 74 -9.89 11.06 2.47
N SER A 75 -9.76 12.06 3.33
CA SER A 75 -10.62 12.30 4.48
C SER A 75 -11.82 13.22 4.21
N GLU A 76 -11.77 14.07 3.19
CA GLU A 76 -12.84 15.04 2.90
C GLU A 76 -14.04 14.41 2.19
N VAL A 77 -15.24 14.68 2.68
CA VAL A 77 -16.50 14.30 2.01
C VAL A 77 -16.83 15.37 0.97
N ILE A 78 -16.55 15.10 -0.30
CA ILE A 78 -16.80 16.05 -1.39
C ILE A 78 -18.10 15.66 -2.10
N GLY A 79 -19.16 16.44 -1.86
CA GLY A 79 -20.46 16.27 -2.50
C GLY A 79 -21.23 15.02 -2.08
N SER A 80 -22.33 14.75 -2.78
CA SER A 80 -23.34 13.74 -2.41
C SER A 80 -23.15 12.37 -3.07
N SER A 81 -22.18 12.19 -3.99
CA SER A 81 -22.13 11.00 -4.85
C SER A 81 -20.78 10.26 -4.93
N GLN A 82 -19.72 10.70 -4.25
CA GLN A 82 -18.35 10.16 -4.46
C GLN A 82 -17.62 9.76 -3.18
N ASN A 83 -18.34 9.10 -2.26
CA ASN A 83 -17.85 8.73 -0.94
C ASN A 83 -17.41 7.26 -0.81
N GLU A 84 -16.96 6.65 -1.90
CA GLU A 84 -16.45 5.27 -1.88
C GLU A 84 -14.94 5.24 -2.11
N ILE A 85 -14.25 4.51 -1.23
CA ILE A 85 -12.81 4.22 -1.37
C ILE A 85 -12.67 2.71 -1.56
N THR A 86 -11.88 2.29 -2.54
CA THR A 86 -11.48 0.89 -2.71
C THR A 86 -10.01 0.70 -2.38
N LEU A 87 -9.70 -0.21 -1.47
CA LEU A 87 -8.34 -0.62 -1.10
C LEU A 87 -8.02 -1.97 -1.77
N SER A 88 -6.91 -2.06 -2.48
CA SER A 88 -6.49 -3.30 -3.16
C SER A 88 -5.03 -3.61 -2.92
N LEU A 89 -4.77 -4.77 -2.30
CA LEU A 89 -3.43 -5.31 -2.07
C LEU A 89 -2.89 -5.98 -3.34
N GLN A 90 -1.74 -5.54 -3.82
CA GLN A 90 -1.14 -6.02 -5.05
C GLN A 90 -0.38 -7.34 -4.87
N LYS A 91 -0.18 -8.07 -5.97
CA LYS A 91 0.65 -9.29 -5.98
C LYS A 91 2.10 -8.93 -6.24
N ASP A 92 3.03 -9.64 -5.61
CA ASP A 92 4.48 -9.51 -5.84
C ASP A 92 4.88 -9.60 -7.33
N LYS A 93 4.12 -10.36 -8.15
CA LYS A 93 4.36 -10.51 -9.60
C LYS A 93 4.32 -9.19 -10.37
N LEU A 94 3.62 -8.17 -9.85
CA LEU A 94 3.62 -6.85 -10.47
C LEU A 94 4.92 -6.07 -10.19
N GLY A 95 5.55 -6.32 -9.03
CA GLY A 95 6.88 -5.81 -8.70
C GLY A 95 7.99 -6.35 -9.60
N GLU A 96 7.85 -7.59 -10.07
CA GLU A 96 8.77 -8.18 -11.06
C GLU A 96 8.69 -7.47 -12.41
N ILE A 97 7.49 -6.99 -12.78
CA ILE A 97 7.32 -6.06 -13.90
C ILE A 97 7.34 -4.61 -13.43
N GLY A 98 8.08 -4.25 -12.39
CA GLY A 98 8.44 -2.85 -12.07
C GLY A 98 7.32 -1.96 -11.55
N ASP A 99 6.18 -2.53 -11.15
CA ASP A 99 5.20 -1.84 -10.32
C ASP A 99 5.47 -2.14 -8.84
N ILE A 100 6.04 -1.15 -8.14
CA ILE A 100 6.47 -1.31 -6.74
C ILE A 100 5.34 -1.02 -5.73
N ARG A 101 4.13 -0.74 -6.21
CA ARG A 101 2.99 -0.39 -5.35
C ARG A 101 2.47 -1.65 -4.69
N ASP A 102 2.47 -1.65 -3.37
CA ASP A 102 2.01 -2.74 -2.54
C ASP A 102 0.50 -2.59 -2.24
N ILE A 103 0.03 -1.34 -2.06
CA ILE A 103 -1.40 -1.01 -1.83
C ILE A 103 -1.85 0.04 -2.85
N LEU A 104 -3.01 -0.18 -3.47
CA LEU A 104 -3.70 0.82 -4.28
C LEU A 104 -4.95 1.33 -3.56
N ILE A 105 -5.09 2.65 -3.51
CA ILE A 105 -6.23 3.36 -2.95
C ILE A 105 -6.93 4.07 -4.11
N TYR A 106 -8.13 3.62 -4.45
CA TYR A 106 -8.96 4.22 -5.49
C TYR A 106 -10.07 5.05 -4.84
N PHE A 107 -10.26 6.27 -5.31
CA PHE A 107 -11.33 7.16 -4.88
C PHE A 107 -11.65 8.16 -5.99
N ASP A 108 -12.93 8.35 -6.29
CA ASP A 108 -13.38 9.16 -7.43
C ASP A 108 -12.58 8.84 -8.74
N ARG A 109 -11.80 9.79 -9.27
CA ARG A 109 -10.97 9.66 -10.48
C ARG A 109 -9.49 9.44 -10.16
N PHE A 110 -9.15 9.37 -8.87
CA PHE A 110 -7.78 9.31 -8.39
C PHE A 110 -7.40 7.89 -7.98
N CYS A 111 -6.11 7.60 -8.12
CA CYS A 111 -5.47 6.39 -7.62
C CYS A 111 -4.18 6.78 -6.92
N ILE A 112 -4.06 6.43 -5.64
CA ILE A 112 -2.82 6.55 -4.88
C ILE A 112 -2.21 5.17 -4.72
N GLY A 113 -0.93 5.04 -5.05
CA GLY A 113 -0.15 3.84 -4.83
C GLY A 113 0.81 4.00 -3.66
N LEU A 114 0.75 3.10 -2.70
CA LEU A 114 1.69 3.04 -1.58
C LEU A 114 2.69 1.90 -1.80
N SER A 115 3.97 2.17 -1.62
CA SER A 115 4.98 1.13 -1.44
C SER A 115 5.37 1.06 0.04
N ILE A 116 5.04 -0.05 0.69
CA ILE A 116 5.19 -0.26 2.12
C ILE A 116 6.50 -1.01 2.39
N LYS A 117 7.23 -0.60 3.43
CA LYS A 117 8.48 -1.25 3.82
C LYS A 117 8.46 -1.51 5.33
N HIS A 118 8.67 -2.77 5.70
CA HIS A 118 8.65 -3.22 7.09
C HIS A 118 10.00 -2.99 7.82
N ASN A 119 11.07 -2.57 7.13
CA ASN A 119 12.34 -2.21 7.78
C ASN A 119 13.17 -1.28 6.88
N HIS A 120 13.63 -0.15 7.41
CA HIS A 120 14.45 0.83 6.69
C HIS A 120 15.90 0.34 6.49
N ASP A 121 16.40 -0.58 7.33
CA ASP A 121 17.79 -1.08 7.23
C ASP A 121 17.99 -2.12 6.13
N ALA A 122 16.91 -2.60 5.49
CA ALA A 122 16.97 -3.48 4.33
C ALA A 122 17.20 -2.68 3.03
N VAL A 123 18.14 -1.74 3.04
CA VAL A 123 18.61 -1.03 1.85
C VAL A 123 19.45 -1.99 1.00
N LYS A 124 18.78 -2.88 0.27
CA LYS A 124 19.31 -3.35 -1.02
C LYS A 124 18.53 -2.66 -2.11
N HIS A 125 19.05 -1.49 -2.52
CA HIS A 125 18.77 -0.89 -3.82
C HIS A 125 19.24 -1.86 -4.92
N SER A 126 18.40 -2.84 -5.28
CA SER A 126 18.48 -3.50 -6.60
C SER A 126 17.26 -3.20 -7.46
N ARG A 127 16.24 -2.52 -6.93
CA ARG A 127 14.95 -2.28 -7.59
C ARG A 127 14.88 -1.00 -8.41
N LEU A 128 15.86 -0.11 -8.25
CA LEU A 128 16.11 1.01 -9.16
C LEU A 128 17.13 0.55 -10.19
N SER A 129 16.70 -0.33 -11.10
CA SER A 129 17.48 -0.56 -12.32
C SER A 129 17.56 0.75 -13.08
N LYS A 130 18.74 1.09 -13.63
CA LYS A 130 18.90 2.21 -14.57
C LYS A 130 17.97 2.11 -15.79
N ASP A 131 17.44 0.92 -16.06
CA ASP A 131 16.61 0.61 -17.22
C ASP A 131 15.10 0.73 -16.95
N LEU A 132 14.68 1.00 -15.72
CA LEU A 132 13.26 1.02 -15.35
C LEU A 132 12.72 2.46 -15.29
N ASP A 133 12.02 2.88 -16.35
CA ASP A 133 11.27 4.14 -16.39
C ASP A 133 9.89 3.96 -15.73
N PHE A 134 9.79 4.34 -14.45
CA PHE A 134 8.56 4.27 -13.67
C PHE A 134 7.45 5.16 -14.24
N GLY A 135 7.79 6.37 -14.72
CA GLY A 135 6.82 7.27 -15.36
C GLY A 135 6.19 6.62 -16.58
N LYS A 136 7.02 6.05 -17.47
CA LYS A 136 6.53 5.34 -18.66
C LYS A 136 5.65 4.15 -18.28
N LYS A 137 6.05 3.40 -17.26
CA LYS A 137 5.38 2.16 -16.88
C LYS A 137 4.07 2.38 -16.14
N TRP A 138 4.00 3.39 -15.28
CA TRP A 138 2.84 3.66 -14.43
C TRP A 138 1.86 4.62 -15.07
N LEU A 139 2.35 5.62 -15.80
CA LEU A 139 1.55 6.71 -16.33
C LEU A 139 1.46 6.69 -17.86
N GLY A 140 2.22 5.82 -18.55
CA GLY A 140 2.33 5.84 -20.01
C GLY A 140 3.10 7.05 -20.54
N VAL A 141 3.63 7.89 -19.65
CA VAL A 141 4.36 9.12 -19.98
C VAL A 141 5.83 8.91 -19.64
N GLY A 142 6.70 8.92 -20.63
CA GLY A 142 8.14 8.75 -20.42
C GLY A 142 8.67 9.78 -19.42
N SER A 143 9.47 9.32 -18.46
CA SER A 143 10.22 10.23 -17.61
C SER A 143 11.30 10.87 -18.48
N VAL A 144 11.32 12.20 -18.61
CA VAL A 144 12.40 12.89 -19.34
C VAL A 144 13.71 12.60 -18.60
N SER A 145 14.52 11.73 -19.19
CA SER A 145 15.84 11.37 -18.69
C SER A 145 16.89 12.30 -19.28
N LYS A 146 17.63 13.00 -18.41
CA LYS A 146 19.10 13.20 -18.44
C LYS A 146 19.46 14.40 -17.56
N LEU A 147 20.10 14.12 -16.43
CA LEU A 147 21.25 14.88 -15.97
C LEU A 147 22.47 13.97 -16.12
#